data_AF-R9PMD1-F1
#
_entry.id   AF-R9PMD1-F1
#
_cell.length_a   1.000
_cell.length_b   1.000
_cell.length_c   1.000
_cell.angle_alpha   90.00
_cell.angle_beta   90.00
_cell.angle_gamma   90.00
#
_symmetry.space_group_name_H-M   'P 1'
#
loop_
_entity.id
_entity.type
_entity.pdbx_description
1 polymer ?
#
loop_
_entity_poly.entity_id
_entity_poly.type
_entity_poly.pdbx_seq_one_letter_code
_entity_poly.pdbx_strand_id
1 'polypeptide(L)'
;MNDARVSQLSVYPIKSTAGIHLNHAFVEEHGLAFDRRFVVCQPDGKQITARTHPKLAQVHAALTQTGLQLRAENMPNLAIQYAEFYSHYKEIMIWKDTVQAQHCSESYDQWFSRYLGEKCHLVFFGEHSSRLVKQRESQVAFADGYPLLLLSEASLEDLNLRSTTKHSMEQFRPNLVVKNTEAFAEDGWKRFKIGEVEFEVQNPCSRCVFTTLDQRTGEFDANKEPLSTLAKYRQGEDGNLYFGQNVVALNSGNISLYDPVEVLETRTPERYPENVNKRSQTSPDKQQWQQGEALELRCLAVKQETHDVKTFIFEAPEQTLSEYLPGQYIGFEFEVDGKPLRRNYTLSSSPTRPQRLAITVKRVLNGQVSNWLHDTLKPGMSLKAHAPDGDFHVKQSSNAKLLLLSAGSGITPMLSMMRYLSDLNIDRDIVFLHSAHSENDLIAEQELALLSQSFSHCSIRYTLTQQAPENWQGYQGRLNRGMLMDVTDLEQRAVYVCGPQTFMQSAKEQLLALGLHEDDYYEESFGHHPTTSSETKALNILFDSWDTYLQGNNQQNLLEQAEQAGLNLPYSCRGGFCGSCKVKLQSGEVEVLEDSGLTDDEKQQGYILSCSCIPKEDVCITQD
;
A
#
# COMPACT_ATOMS: atom_id res chain seq x y z
N MET A 1 -0.10 2.25 24.55
CA MET A 1 1.22 1.59 24.46
C MET A 1 1.73 1.85 23.06
N ASN A 2 2.95 2.37 22.91
CA ASN A 2 3.51 2.68 21.59
C ASN A 2 3.81 1.36 20.87
N ASP A 3 3.10 1.03 19.79
CA ASP A 3 3.36 -0.17 18.97
C ASP A 3 4.21 0.17 17.74
N ALA A 4 4.99 1.26 17.83
CA ALA A 4 5.91 1.67 16.78
C ALA A 4 6.93 0.57 16.50
N ARG A 5 7.15 0.24 15.23
CA ARG A 5 8.05 -0.85 14.82
C ARG A 5 8.89 -0.46 13.62
N VAL A 6 10.07 -1.04 13.51
CA VAL A 6 10.89 -0.93 12.30
C VAL A 6 10.16 -1.61 11.14
N SER A 7 9.92 -0.88 10.06
CA SER A 7 9.26 -1.40 8.87
C SER A 7 10.17 -1.51 7.65
N GLN A 8 11.31 -0.82 7.67
CA GLN A 8 12.36 -0.98 6.68
C GLN A 8 13.72 -0.55 7.24
N LEU A 9 14.75 -1.35 6.92
CA LEU A 9 16.15 -1.01 7.10
C LEU A 9 16.81 -0.87 5.73
N SER A 10 17.64 0.14 5.54
CA SER A 10 18.30 0.36 4.24
C SER A 10 19.72 0.91 4.36
N VAL A 11 20.58 0.42 3.49
CA VAL A 11 21.95 0.93 3.31
C VAL A 11 22.20 1.34 1.88
N TYR A 12 23.11 2.28 1.69
CA TYR A 12 23.49 2.81 0.38
C TYR A 12 25.02 2.80 0.32
N PRO A 13 25.64 1.65 -0.03
CA PRO A 13 27.05 1.43 0.21
C PRO A 13 27.96 2.46 -0.46
N ILE A 14 27.56 2.89 -1.66
CA ILE A 14 28.21 3.96 -2.41
C ILE A 14 27.31 5.19 -2.37
N LYS A 15 27.89 6.35 -2.03
CA LYS A 15 27.15 7.61 -1.99
C LYS A 15 26.44 7.87 -3.31
N SER A 16 25.14 8.13 -3.23
CA SER A 16 24.23 8.43 -4.35
C SER A 16 23.79 7.25 -5.22
N THR A 17 24.18 6.01 -4.93
CA THR A 17 23.70 4.83 -5.66
C THR A 17 22.36 4.32 -5.12
N ALA A 18 21.76 3.32 -5.79
CA ALA A 18 20.55 2.66 -5.32
C ALA A 18 20.74 2.06 -3.91
N GLY A 19 19.66 2.04 -3.13
CA GLY A 19 19.65 1.44 -1.80
C GLY A 19 19.53 -0.08 -1.82
N ILE A 20 19.90 -0.71 -0.71
CA ILE A 20 19.72 -2.13 -0.43
C ILE A 20 18.83 -2.24 0.81
N HIS A 21 17.70 -2.92 0.69
CA HIS A 21 16.84 -3.24 1.83
C HIS A 21 17.43 -4.41 2.60
N LEU A 22 17.41 -4.32 3.93
CA LEU A 22 17.95 -5.33 4.82
C LEU A 22 16.87 -5.83 5.79
N ASN A 23 16.95 -7.11 6.15
CA ASN A 23 16.12 -7.68 7.22
C ASN A 23 16.79 -7.50 8.59
N HIS A 24 18.11 -7.32 8.62
CA HIS A 24 18.90 -7.10 9.83
C HIS A 24 20.12 -6.23 9.49
N ALA A 25 20.56 -5.43 10.45
CA ALA A 25 21.76 -4.60 10.30
C ALA A 25 22.50 -4.49 11.63
N PHE A 26 23.83 -4.49 11.55
CA PHE A 26 24.68 -4.09 12.67
C PHE A 26 24.83 -2.56 12.66
N VAL A 27 24.61 -1.93 13.80
CA VAL A 27 24.79 -0.49 13.98
C VAL A 27 26.19 -0.23 14.51
N GLU A 28 26.94 0.60 13.78
CA GLU A 28 28.27 1.07 14.11
C GLU A 28 28.24 2.56 14.47
N GLU A 29 29.36 3.10 14.94
CA GLU A 29 29.51 4.54 15.21
C GLU A 29 29.16 5.41 13.99
N HIS A 30 29.54 4.96 12.79
CA HIS A 30 29.32 5.65 11.51
C HIS A 30 27.93 5.43 10.90
N GLY A 31 27.01 4.70 11.58
CA GLY A 31 25.66 4.39 11.11
C GLY A 31 25.45 2.90 10.92
N LEU A 32 24.56 2.49 10.01
CA LEU A 32 24.41 1.07 9.69
C LEU A 32 25.70 0.58 9.00
N ALA A 33 26.14 -0.63 9.33
CA ALA A 33 27.28 -1.25 8.66
C ALA A 33 27.12 -1.19 7.14
N PHE A 34 28.23 -0.95 6.44
CA PHE A 34 28.31 -0.75 4.98
C PHE A 34 27.71 0.56 4.44
N ASP A 35 27.01 1.36 5.22
CA ASP A 35 26.31 2.55 4.70
C ASP A 35 27.25 3.71 4.33
N ARG A 36 27.16 4.18 3.07
CA ARG A 36 27.97 5.29 2.49
C ARG A 36 29.47 5.19 2.83
N ARG A 37 30.01 3.97 2.83
CA ARG A 37 31.45 3.72 3.03
C ARG A 37 32.28 4.01 1.78
N PHE A 38 31.64 4.18 0.64
CA PHE A 38 32.28 4.54 -0.63
C PHE A 38 31.72 5.83 -1.21
N VAL A 39 32.53 6.53 -1.99
CA VAL A 39 32.10 7.67 -2.81
C VAL A 39 32.89 7.73 -4.11
N VAL A 40 32.24 8.18 -5.17
CA VAL A 40 32.91 8.48 -6.44
C VAL A 40 33.33 9.94 -6.41
N CYS A 41 34.55 10.23 -6.84
CA CYS A 41 35.10 11.59 -6.84
C CYS A 41 35.87 11.89 -8.13
N GLN A 42 36.01 13.17 -8.46
CA GLN A 42 36.86 13.63 -9.55
C GLN A 42 38.35 13.47 -9.18
N PRO A 43 39.27 13.53 -10.15
CA PRO A 43 40.70 13.42 -9.90
C PRO A 43 41.24 14.48 -8.93
N ASP A 44 40.61 15.66 -8.88
CA ASP A 44 40.92 16.75 -7.95
C ASP A 44 40.36 16.55 -6.53
N GLY A 45 39.68 15.42 -6.27
CA GLY A 45 39.12 15.07 -4.97
C GLY A 45 37.70 15.56 -4.73
N LYS A 46 37.06 16.28 -5.66
CA LYS A 46 35.68 16.73 -5.50
C LYS A 46 34.70 15.56 -5.61
N GLN A 47 33.79 15.40 -4.65
CA GLN A 47 32.75 14.36 -4.71
C GLN A 47 31.84 14.49 -5.94
N ILE A 48 31.46 13.35 -6.50
CA ILE A 48 30.42 13.20 -7.51
C ILE A 48 29.16 12.70 -6.80
N THR A 49 28.01 13.33 -7.08
CA THR A 49 26.73 12.94 -6.49
C THR A 49 25.67 12.82 -7.57
N ALA A 50 24.56 12.14 -7.30
CA ALA A 50 23.48 12.07 -8.29
C ALA A 50 22.77 13.41 -8.52
N ARG A 51 23.08 14.46 -7.73
CA ARG A 51 22.63 15.83 -8.01
C ARG A 51 23.26 16.38 -9.30
N THR A 52 24.50 16.00 -9.58
CA THR A 52 25.23 16.38 -10.80
C THR A 52 25.27 15.25 -11.82
N HIS A 53 25.25 13.99 -11.37
CA HIS A 53 25.33 12.79 -12.21
C HIS A 53 24.21 11.79 -11.86
N PRO A 54 22.95 12.07 -12.27
CA PRO A 54 21.78 11.28 -11.91
C PRO A 54 21.91 9.77 -12.13
N LYS A 55 22.64 9.36 -13.18
CA LYS A 55 22.95 7.96 -13.51
C LYS A 55 23.57 7.17 -12.36
N LEU A 56 24.24 7.82 -11.40
CA LEU A 56 24.74 7.14 -10.21
C LEU A 56 23.63 6.42 -9.44
N ALA A 57 22.41 6.98 -9.40
CA ALA A 57 21.27 6.38 -8.69
C ALA A 57 20.81 5.05 -9.31
N GLN A 58 21.16 4.79 -10.57
CA GLN A 58 20.86 3.54 -11.30
C GLN A 58 21.94 2.45 -11.11
N VAL A 59 23.02 2.75 -10.37
CA VAL A 59 24.00 1.72 -10.00
C VAL A 59 23.44 0.93 -8.83
N HIS A 60 23.28 -0.37 -9.00
CA HIS A 60 22.85 -1.27 -7.93
C HIS A 60 24.04 -2.04 -7.38
N ALA A 61 24.10 -2.13 -6.05
CA ALA A 61 25.10 -2.92 -5.34
C ALA A 61 24.44 -4.12 -4.66
N ALA A 62 25.16 -5.23 -4.58
CA ALA A 62 24.90 -6.33 -3.66
C ALA A 62 26.10 -6.46 -2.71
N LEU A 63 25.82 -6.70 -1.43
CA LEU A 63 26.86 -6.92 -0.42
C LEU A 63 27.47 -8.33 -0.59
N THR A 64 28.78 -8.44 -0.47
CA THR A 64 29.47 -9.73 -0.40
C THR A 64 30.36 -9.79 0.84
N GLN A 65 30.85 -10.98 1.20
CA GLN A 65 31.74 -11.13 2.36
C GLN A 65 33.03 -10.32 2.23
N THR A 66 33.49 -10.08 1.01
CA THR A 66 34.80 -9.48 0.71
C THR A 66 34.71 -8.14 -0.03
N GLY A 67 33.51 -7.57 -0.19
CA GLY A 67 33.31 -6.29 -0.85
C GLY A 67 31.89 -6.10 -1.39
N LEU A 68 31.78 -5.69 -2.66
CA LEU A 68 30.50 -5.39 -3.32
C LEU A 68 30.46 -6.01 -4.72
N GLN A 69 29.26 -6.37 -5.20
CA GLN A 69 29.01 -6.63 -6.61
C GLN A 69 28.14 -5.53 -7.19
N LEU A 70 28.60 -4.85 -8.24
CA LEU A 70 27.88 -3.78 -8.89
C LEU A 70 27.30 -4.21 -10.24
N ARG A 71 26.11 -3.70 -10.53
CA ARG A 71 25.48 -3.74 -11.84
C ARG A 71 24.97 -2.36 -12.23
N ALA A 72 25.07 -2.03 -13.51
CA ALA A 72 24.46 -0.86 -14.11
C ALA A 72 24.16 -1.15 -15.59
N GLU A 73 23.23 -0.39 -16.17
CA GLU A 73 22.80 -0.60 -17.55
C GLU A 73 23.98 -0.47 -18.53
N ASN A 74 24.08 -1.39 -19.50
CA ASN A 74 25.12 -1.40 -20.53
C ASN A 74 26.57 -1.47 -20.01
N MET A 75 26.77 -1.91 -18.76
CA MET A 75 28.07 -2.10 -18.15
C MET A 75 28.28 -3.58 -17.76
N PRO A 76 29.51 -4.11 -17.86
CA PRO A 76 29.82 -5.42 -17.29
C PRO A 76 29.65 -5.37 -15.77
N ASN A 77 29.25 -6.49 -15.15
CA ASN A 77 29.24 -6.60 -13.69
C ASN A 77 30.64 -6.34 -13.13
N LEU A 78 30.72 -5.54 -12.05
CA LEU A 78 31.98 -5.23 -11.38
C LEU A 78 31.99 -5.88 -9.99
N ALA A 79 33.03 -6.66 -9.69
CA ALA A 79 33.29 -7.13 -8.34
C ALA A 79 34.33 -6.21 -7.69
N ILE A 80 33.93 -5.52 -6.62
CA ILE A 80 34.81 -4.73 -5.76
C ILE A 80 35.26 -5.63 -4.63
N GLN A 81 36.56 -5.72 -4.41
CA GLN A 81 37.19 -6.56 -3.39
C GLN A 81 38.04 -5.69 -2.47
N TYR A 82 37.78 -5.70 -1.16
CA TYR A 82 38.55 -4.91 -0.18
C TYR A 82 40.07 -5.18 -0.27
N ALA A 83 40.45 -6.43 -0.58
CA ALA A 83 41.85 -6.85 -0.70
C ALA A 83 42.59 -6.22 -1.89
N GLU A 84 41.87 -5.67 -2.88
CA GLU A 84 42.45 -5.01 -4.05
C GLU A 84 42.68 -3.51 -3.80
N PHE A 85 42.32 -2.99 -2.62
CA PHE A 85 42.41 -1.56 -2.35
C PHE A 85 43.86 -1.13 -2.18
N TYR A 86 44.22 0.03 -2.74
CA TYR A 86 45.55 0.59 -2.51
C TYR A 86 45.74 1.00 -1.04
N SER A 87 46.98 0.97 -0.58
CA SER A 87 47.34 1.45 0.76
C SER A 87 47.41 2.97 0.88
N HIS A 88 47.44 3.69 -0.24
CA HIS A 88 47.51 5.15 -0.23
C HIS A 88 46.11 5.77 -0.09
N TYR A 89 46.09 6.88 0.64
CA TYR A 89 44.91 7.71 0.84
C TYR A 89 45.04 8.97 0.00
N LYS A 90 43.91 9.44 -0.51
CA LYS A 90 43.80 10.73 -1.19
C LYS A 90 42.88 11.64 -0.41
N GLU A 91 43.23 12.91 -0.42
CA GLU A 91 42.37 13.95 0.10
C GLU A 91 41.17 14.13 -0.83
N ILE A 92 39.96 14.07 -0.27
CA ILE A 92 38.71 14.37 -0.98
C ILE A 92 37.90 15.40 -0.21
N MET A 93 37.01 16.08 -0.93
CA MET A 93 36.10 17.07 -0.37
C MET A 93 34.66 16.55 -0.36
N ILE A 94 34.10 16.39 0.84
CA ILE A 94 32.69 16.11 1.08
C ILE A 94 32.04 17.39 1.59
N TRP A 95 31.29 18.06 0.72
CA TRP A 95 30.76 19.40 0.99
C TRP A 95 31.86 20.41 1.35
N LYS A 96 32.03 20.71 2.64
CA LYS A 96 33.07 21.61 3.16
C LYS A 96 34.14 20.88 3.97
N ASP A 97 33.96 19.57 4.17
CA ASP A 97 34.87 18.75 4.97
C ASP A 97 35.90 18.10 4.07
N THR A 98 37.14 18.15 4.52
CA THR A 98 38.27 17.47 3.89
C THR A 98 38.49 16.12 4.59
N VAL A 99 38.54 15.04 3.81
CA VAL A 99 38.64 13.66 4.34
C VAL A 99 39.76 12.93 3.62
N GLN A 100 40.59 12.22 4.36
CA GLN A 100 41.51 11.24 3.80
C GLN A 100 40.74 9.97 3.44
N ALA A 101 40.63 9.64 2.16
CA ALA A 101 39.89 8.47 1.69
C ALA A 101 40.84 7.48 1.00
N GLN A 102 40.70 6.20 1.32
CA GLN A 102 41.50 5.14 0.73
C GLN A 102 41.14 5.00 -0.74
N HIS A 103 42.13 5.02 -1.62
CA HIS A 103 41.89 4.79 -3.03
C HIS A 103 41.64 3.29 -3.27
N CYS A 104 40.53 2.95 -3.94
CA CYS A 104 40.19 1.55 -4.18
C CYS A 104 41.11 0.94 -5.26
N SER A 105 40.83 1.11 -6.55
CA SER A 105 41.70 0.56 -7.60
C SER A 105 41.48 1.25 -8.94
N GLU A 106 42.50 1.22 -9.80
CA GLU A 106 42.40 1.80 -11.14
C GLU A 106 41.35 1.09 -12.03
N SER A 107 41.11 -0.22 -11.82
CA SER A 107 40.09 -0.94 -12.59
C SER A 107 38.66 -0.48 -12.22
N TYR A 108 38.42 -0.12 -10.96
CA TYR A 108 37.12 0.39 -10.51
C TYR A 108 36.91 1.83 -11.01
N ASP A 109 37.97 2.64 -10.99
CA ASP A 109 37.98 3.98 -11.57
C ASP A 109 37.61 3.96 -13.05
N GLN A 110 38.19 3.04 -13.83
CA GLN A 110 37.88 2.87 -15.25
C GLN A 110 36.41 2.49 -15.47
N TRP A 111 35.85 1.63 -14.61
CA TRP A 111 34.45 1.24 -14.70
C TRP A 111 33.51 2.44 -14.48
N PHE A 112 33.71 3.18 -13.38
CA PHE A 112 32.90 4.38 -13.10
C PHE A 112 33.13 5.47 -14.15
N SER A 113 34.37 5.63 -14.61
CA SER A 113 34.69 6.64 -15.63
C SER A 113 34.01 6.34 -16.96
N ARG A 114 33.96 5.07 -17.35
CA ARG A 114 33.22 4.62 -18.53
C ARG A 114 31.72 4.83 -18.37
N TYR A 115 31.16 4.51 -17.20
CA TYR A 115 29.73 4.64 -16.95
C TYR A 115 29.26 6.10 -16.92
N LEU A 116 30.04 6.99 -16.29
CA LEU A 116 29.69 8.41 -16.15
C LEU A 116 30.15 9.26 -17.34
N GLY A 117 31.08 8.77 -18.16
CA GLY A 117 31.62 9.49 -19.32
C GLY A 117 32.66 10.56 -18.97
N GLU A 118 33.14 10.60 -17.73
CA GLU A 118 34.22 11.48 -17.27
C GLU A 118 35.20 10.73 -16.36
N LYS A 119 36.44 11.21 -16.24
CA LYS A 119 37.42 10.60 -15.34
C LYS A 119 36.97 10.76 -13.89
N CYS A 120 36.92 9.66 -13.15
CA CYS A 120 36.59 9.64 -11.74
C CYS A 120 37.28 8.49 -11.02
N HIS A 121 37.44 8.62 -9.70
CA HIS A 121 38.01 7.60 -8.83
C HIS A 121 36.98 7.13 -7.82
N LEU A 122 36.97 5.83 -7.54
CA LEU A 122 36.25 5.25 -6.41
C LEU A 122 37.14 5.25 -5.18
N VAL A 123 36.63 5.80 -4.08
CA VAL A 123 37.36 5.82 -2.80
C VAL A 123 36.51 5.24 -1.67
N PHE A 124 37.19 4.71 -0.67
CA PHE A 124 36.63 4.04 0.49
C PHE A 124 36.99 4.78 1.79
N PHE A 125 36.07 4.77 2.74
CA PHE A 125 36.30 5.28 4.09
C PHE A 125 37.04 4.19 4.88
N GLY A 126 38.37 4.20 4.80
CA GLY A 126 39.25 3.19 5.38
C GLY A 126 39.61 3.48 6.83
N GLU A 127 40.50 2.66 7.40
CA GLU A 127 40.93 2.74 8.81
C GLU A 127 41.62 4.07 9.16
N HIS A 128 42.21 4.76 8.18
CA HIS A 128 42.84 6.07 8.38
C HIS A 128 41.94 7.24 7.96
N SER A 129 40.69 6.95 7.59
CA SER A 129 39.68 7.98 7.33
C SER A 129 39.08 8.46 8.65
N SER A 130 38.86 9.78 8.76
CA SER A 130 38.19 10.38 9.91
C SER A 130 37.36 11.57 9.43
N ARG A 131 36.13 11.65 9.92
CA ARG A 131 35.22 12.77 9.70
C ARG A 131 34.16 12.78 10.79
N LEU A 132 34.05 13.90 11.48
CA LEU A 132 33.16 14.05 12.64
C LEU A 132 31.78 14.55 12.23
N VAL A 133 30.76 14.07 12.93
CA VAL A 133 29.44 14.70 12.93
C VAL A 133 29.57 16.10 13.53
N LYS A 134 28.90 17.08 12.92
CA LYS A 134 28.95 18.48 13.37
C LYS A 134 28.64 18.57 14.86
N GLN A 135 29.54 19.22 15.62
CA GLN A 135 29.45 19.43 17.08
C GLN A 135 29.44 18.14 17.92
N ARG A 136 29.94 17.02 17.40
CA ARG A 136 30.07 15.76 18.15
C ARG A 136 31.43 15.13 17.89
N GLU A 137 31.79 14.19 18.77
CA GLU A 137 32.98 13.35 18.61
C GLU A 137 32.71 12.07 17.79
N SER A 138 31.43 11.76 17.54
CA SER A 138 31.04 10.59 16.75
C SER A 138 31.39 10.75 15.26
N GLN A 139 31.83 9.67 14.63
CA GLN A 139 32.19 9.64 13.21
C GLN A 139 30.98 9.62 12.26
N VAL A 140 31.19 10.12 11.04
CA VAL A 140 30.30 9.95 9.88
C VAL A 140 31.17 9.70 8.64
N ALA A 141 30.83 8.67 7.86
CA ALA A 141 31.55 8.37 6.62
C ALA A 141 31.21 9.39 5.51
N PHE A 142 30.87 8.92 4.30
CA PHE A 142 30.54 9.81 3.17
C PHE A 142 29.06 10.21 3.10
N ALA A 143 28.27 9.99 4.15
CA ALA A 143 26.92 10.55 4.27
C ALA A 143 26.96 12.10 4.25
N ASP A 144 25.83 12.78 4.04
CA ASP A 144 25.86 14.25 3.87
C ASP A 144 26.32 14.99 5.12
N GLY A 145 25.80 14.63 6.29
CA GLY A 145 26.22 15.24 7.57
C GLY A 145 25.95 14.39 8.81
N TYR A 146 25.06 13.40 8.73
CA TYR A 146 24.73 12.52 9.84
C TYR A 146 24.74 11.05 9.38
N PRO A 147 25.08 10.11 10.28
CA PRO A 147 25.15 8.67 10.00
C PRO A 147 23.84 8.04 9.53
N LEU A 148 22.72 8.46 10.11
CA LEU A 148 21.44 7.82 9.93
C LEU A 148 20.34 8.85 9.63
N LEU A 149 19.39 8.44 8.83
CA LEU A 149 18.14 9.16 8.58
C LEU A 149 16.95 8.29 8.98
N LEU A 150 16.09 8.84 9.85
CA LEU A 150 14.84 8.25 10.31
C LEU A 150 13.65 8.92 9.63
N LEU A 151 12.73 8.12 9.10
CA LEU A 151 11.42 8.55 8.59
C LEU A 151 10.34 7.59 9.10
N SER A 152 9.08 8.05 9.20
CA SER A 152 7.93 7.16 9.37
C SER A 152 7.13 6.95 8.08
N GLU A 153 6.48 5.79 7.96
CA GLU A 153 5.52 5.49 6.88
C GLU A 153 4.39 6.51 6.88
N ALA A 154 3.86 6.84 8.07
CA ALA A 154 2.81 7.84 8.25
C ALA A 154 3.22 9.24 7.74
N SER A 155 4.48 9.66 7.92
CA SER A 155 4.99 10.91 7.31
C SER A 155 4.99 10.87 5.79
N LEU A 156 5.36 9.73 5.18
CA LEU A 156 5.34 9.55 3.72
C LEU A 156 3.91 9.54 3.18
N GLU A 157 3.00 8.87 3.88
CA GLU A 157 1.57 8.87 3.58
C GLU A 157 1.00 10.30 3.63
N ASP A 158 1.29 11.07 4.67
CA ASP A 158 0.87 12.48 4.75
C ASP A 158 1.41 13.31 3.58
N LEU A 159 2.68 13.14 3.21
CA LEU A 159 3.24 13.82 2.04
C LEU A 159 2.52 13.42 0.75
N ASN A 160 2.22 12.13 0.60
CA ASN A 160 1.51 11.59 -0.56
C ASN A 160 0.06 12.08 -0.64
N LEU A 161 -0.61 12.28 0.50
CA LEU A 161 -1.93 12.89 0.56
C LEU A 161 -1.93 14.34 0.08
N ARG A 162 -0.81 15.06 0.26
CA ARG A 162 -0.66 16.48 -0.09
C ARG A 162 -0.07 16.72 -1.48
N SER A 163 0.54 15.70 -2.09
CA SER A 163 1.23 15.81 -3.36
C SER A 163 0.35 15.34 -4.53
N THR A 164 0.55 15.94 -5.69
CA THR A 164 -0.09 15.51 -6.94
C THR A 164 0.58 14.28 -7.57
N THR A 165 1.73 13.86 -7.03
CA THR A 165 2.49 12.69 -7.49
C THR A 165 2.75 11.77 -6.30
N LYS A 166 2.62 10.45 -6.48
CA LYS A 166 2.96 9.49 -5.43
C LYS A 166 4.48 9.41 -5.28
N HIS A 167 4.95 9.64 -4.06
CA HIS A 167 6.32 9.51 -3.62
C HIS A 167 6.56 8.16 -2.94
N SER A 168 7.79 7.68 -3.07
CA SER A 168 8.28 6.48 -2.43
C SER A 168 9.34 6.81 -1.39
N MET A 169 9.54 5.89 -0.45
CA MET A 169 10.48 6.10 0.66
C MET A 169 11.93 6.24 0.15
N GLU A 170 12.25 5.55 -0.94
CA GLU A 170 13.57 5.53 -1.60
C GLU A 170 14.02 6.93 -2.05
N GLN A 171 13.10 7.83 -2.41
CA GLN A 171 13.42 9.21 -2.80
C GLN A 171 14.10 9.98 -1.66
N PHE A 172 13.74 9.70 -0.41
CA PHE A 172 14.26 10.37 0.77
C PHE A 172 15.49 9.68 1.35
N ARG A 173 15.76 8.45 0.90
CA ARG A 173 16.91 7.62 1.25
C ARG A 173 17.11 7.38 2.77
N PRO A 174 16.05 7.08 3.56
CA PRO A 174 16.21 6.76 4.97
C PRO A 174 17.03 5.49 5.17
N ASN A 175 17.63 5.40 6.35
CA ASN A 175 18.24 4.18 6.86
C ASN A 175 17.27 3.39 7.72
N LEU A 176 16.48 4.12 8.51
CA LEU A 176 15.49 3.59 9.44
C LEU A 176 14.12 4.09 9.01
N VAL A 177 13.20 3.17 8.78
CA VAL A 177 11.79 3.48 8.56
C VAL A 177 10.98 2.83 9.66
N VAL A 178 10.05 3.58 10.23
CA VAL A 178 9.16 3.10 11.29
C VAL A 178 7.70 3.18 10.86
N LYS A 179 6.89 2.24 11.34
CA LYS A 179 5.44 2.20 11.13
C LYS A 179 4.70 2.21 12.47
N ASN A 180 3.38 2.27 12.40
CA ASN A 180 2.47 2.35 13.56
C ASN A 180 2.73 3.60 14.41
N THR A 181 2.97 4.73 13.73
CA THR A 181 3.11 6.06 14.36
C THR A 181 2.11 7.02 13.73
N GLU A 182 1.81 8.12 14.41
CA GLU A 182 1.18 9.26 13.76
C GLU A 182 2.14 9.89 12.73
N ALA A 183 1.59 10.62 11.75
CA ALA A 183 2.40 11.36 10.79
C ALA A 183 3.30 12.37 11.52
N PHE A 184 4.59 12.39 11.16
CA PHE A 184 5.62 13.24 11.77
C PHE A 184 5.89 12.99 13.25
N ALA A 185 5.46 11.85 13.81
CA ALA A 185 5.76 11.52 15.20
C ALA A 185 7.27 11.59 15.51
N GLU A 186 8.12 11.21 14.55
CA GLU A 186 9.57 11.25 14.67
C GLU A 186 10.13 12.65 14.95
N ASP A 187 9.42 13.73 14.58
CA ASP A 187 9.85 15.11 14.85
C ASP A 187 9.91 15.39 16.36
N GLY A 188 9.01 14.77 17.12
CA GLY A 188 8.89 14.87 18.57
C GLY A 188 9.78 13.91 19.35
N TRP A 189 10.55 13.05 18.68
CA TRP A 189 11.46 12.13 19.36
C TRP A 189 12.78 12.83 19.65
N LYS A 190 13.31 12.62 20.86
CA LYS A 190 14.64 13.08 21.26
C LYS A 190 15.59 11.90 21.39
N ARG A 191 15.16 10.86 22.12
CA ARG A 191 15.88 9.58 22.24
C ARG A 191 14.91 8.43 22.06
N PHE A 192 15.34 7.39 21.35
CA PHE A 192 14.58 6.18 21.15
C PHE A 192 15.50 4.97 21.11
N LYS A 193 14.94 3.78 21.23
CA LYS A 193 15.66 2.51 21.28
C LYS A 193 15.02 1.50 20.33
N ILE A 194 15.86 0.75 19.63
CA ILE A 194 15.46 -0.38 18.79
C ILE A 194 16.32 -1.57 19.22
N GLY A 195 15.70 -2.64 19.69
CA GLY A 195 16.43 -3.77 20.27
C GLY A 195 17.29 -3.30 21.45
N GLU A 196 18.61 -3.45 21.36
CA GLU A 196 19.58 -3.00 22.36
C GLU A 196 20.23 -1.65 22.06
N VAL A 197 19.95 -1.07 20.89
CA VAL A 197 20.62 0.13 20.38
C VAL A 197 19.80 1.37 20.69
N GLU A 198 20.42 2.33 21.37
CA GLU A 198 19.86 3.64 21.64
C GLU A 198 20.30 4.65 20.58
N PHE A 199 19.37 5.53 20.23
CA PHE A 199 19.53 6.54 19.21
C PHE A 199 19.16 7.91 19.75
N GLU A 200 19.86 8.95 19.26
CA GLU A 200 19.56 10.33 19.57
C GLU A 200 19.22 11.10 18.29
N VAL A 201 18.04 11.72 18.27
CA VAL A 201 17.60 12.57 17.18
C VAL A 201 18.29 13.92 17.28
N GLN A 202 19.03 14.31 16.23
CA GLN A 202 19.81 15.53 16.21
C GLN A 202 18.96 16.71 15.73
N ASN A 203 18.59 16.71 14.45
CA ASN A 203 17.86 17.80 13.82
C ASN A 203 17.01 17.31 12.65
N PRO A 204 15.96 18.07 12.28
CA PRO A 204 15.21 17.80 11.07
C PRO A 204 16.15 17.84 9.88
N CYS A 205 15.97 16.89 8.96
CA CYS A 205 16.87 16.75 7.86
C CYS A 205 16.28 17.43 6.62
N SER A 206 17.08 18.33 6.05
CA SER A 206 16.67 19.17 4.94
C SER A 206 16.71 18.39 3.62
N ARG A 207 15.68 18.58 2.80
CA ARG A 207 15.51 17.92 1.51
C ARG A 207 16.08 18.78 0.40
N CYS A 208 16.72 18.11 -0.56
CA CYS A 208 17.35 18.76 -1.71
C CYS A 208 16.82 18.15 -3.01
N VAL A 209 17.24 18.71 -4.15
CA VAL A 209 16.82 18.28 -5.50
C VAL A 209 16.95 16.79 -5.76
N PHE A 210 17.82 16.06 -5.05
CA PHE A 210 17.91 14.61 -5.15
C PHE A 210 16.55 13.93 -4.95
N THR A 211 15.70 14.41 -4.03
CA THR A 211 14.40 13.76 -3.77
C THR A 211 13.46 13.81 -4.98
N THR A 212 13.73 14.71 -5.93
CA THR A 212 12.96 14.84 -7.18
C THR A 212 13.49 13.92 -8.28
N LEU A 213 14.58 13.19 -8.05
CA LEU A 213 15.16 12.27 -9.02
C LEU A 213 14.38 10.95 -9.05
N ASP A 214 13.82 10.59 -10.20
CA ASP A 214 13.37 9.22 -10.46
C ASP A 214 14.61 8.34 -10.66
N GLN A 215 14.85 7.44 -9.72
CA GLN A 215 16.05 6.59 -9.70
C GLN A 215 16.02 5.50 -10.78
N ARG A 216 14.86 5.23 -11.40
CA ARG A 216 14.72 4.29 -12.50
C ARG A 216 15.08 4.96 -13.83
N THR A 217 14.57 6.16 -14.08
CA THR A 217 14.81 6.88 -15.35
C THR A 217 16.10 7.71 -15.32
N GLY A 218 16.55 8.13 -14.13
CA GLY A 218 17.67 9.05 -13.98
C GLY A 218 17.30 10.51 -14.27
N GLU A 219 16.00 10.85 -14.31
CA GLU A 219 15.50 12.17 -14.63
C GLU A 219 14.92 12.87 -13.39
N PHE A 220 15.15 14.18 -13.29
CA PHE A 220 14.52 14.99 -12.25
C PHE A 220 13.09 15.34 -12.64
N ASP A 221 12.16 15.23 -11.69
CA ASP A 221 10.76 15.58 -11.86
C ASP A 221 10.62 17.06 -12.29
N ALA A 222 9.95 17.27 -13.42
CA ALA A 222 9.80 18.60 -14.02
C ALA A 222 9.03 19.58 -13.12
N ASN A 223 8.14 19.07 -12.27
CA ASN A 223 7.36 19.84 -11.31
C ASN A 223 8.08 20.03 -9.96
N LYS A 224 9.31 19.50 -9.83
CA LYS A 224 10.12 19.50 -8.61
C LYS A 224 9.44 18.83 -7.42
N GLU A 225 8.55 17.88 -7.66
CA GLU A 225 7.96 17.07 -6.59
C GLU A 225 9.01 16.07 -6.05
N PRO A 226 9.08 15.79 -4.74
CA PRO A 226 8.19 16.23 -3.64
C PRO A 226 8.47 17.62 -3.07
N LEU A 227 9.55 18.30 -3.49
CA LEU A 227 9.96 19.58 -2.88
C LEU A 227 8.89 20.66 -3.02
N SER A 228 8.22 20.71 -4.17
CA SER A 228 7.10 21.64 -4.40
C SER A 228 5.96 21.46 -3.39
N THR A 229 5.67 20.23 -2.97
CA THR A 229 4.68 19.95 -1.93
C THR A 229 5.22 20.24 -0.53
N LEU A 230 6.42 19.79 -0.20
CA LEU A 230 7.06 20.09 1.10
C LEU A 230 7.19 21.60 1.35
N ALA A 231 7.44 22.40 0.31
CA ALA A 231 7.46 23.86 0.41
C ALA A 231 6.17 24.47 0.95
N LYS A 232 5.02 23.80 0.80
CA LYS A 232 3.73 24.34 1.25
C LYS A 232 3.55 24.27 2.76
N TYR A 233 4.20 23.34 3.45
CA TYR A 233 3.88 23.02 4.86
C TYR A 233 5.06 22.54 5.73
N ARG A 234 6.23 22.32 5.14
CA ARG A 234 7.44 21.83 5.82
C ARG A 234 8.65 22.73 5.58
N GLN A 235 8.42 23.98 5.20
CA GLN A 235 9.48 24.97 5.06
C GLN A 235 9.77 25.59 6.42
N GLY A 236 11.02 25.52 6.88
CA GLY A 236 11.47 26.20 8.11
C GLY A 236 11.70 27.69 7.89
N GLU A 237 11.89 28.44 8.98
CA GLU A 237 12.18 29.89 8.92
C GLU A 237 13.47 30.22 8.16
N ASP A 238 14.40 29.26 8.08
CA ASP A 238 15.64 29.37 7.31
C ASP A 238 15.46 29.12 5.80
N GLY A 239 14.23 28.85 5.36
CA GLY A 239 13.86 28.60 3.97
C GLY A 239 14.12 27.15 3.50
N ASN A 240 14.71 26.29 4.34
CA ASN A 240 14.94 24.89 4.00
C ASN A 240 13.66 24.07 4.14
N LEU A 241 13.57 22.97 3.38
CA LEU A 241 12.43 22.06 3.40
C LEU A 241 12.77 20.82 4.21
N TYR A 242 11.93 20.41 5.16
CA TYR A 242 12.27 19.40 6.14
C TYR A 242 11.36 18.17 6.09
N PHE A 243 11.94 16.98 6.04
CA PHE A 243 11.17 15.73 6.01
C PHE A 243 12.00 14.57 6.53
N GLY A 244 11.66 14.00 7.69
CA GLY A 244 12.50 13.03 8.40
C GLY A 244 13.63 13.66 9.22
N GLN A 245 14.28 12.84 10.04
CA GLN A 245 15.16 13.26 11.13
C GLN A 245 16.56 12.68 11.02
N ASN A 246 17.59 13.51 11.21
CA ASN A 246 18.96 13.04 11.34
C ASN A 246 19.17 12.38 12.71
N VAL A 247 19.81 11.22 12.71
CA VAL A 247 19.99 10.39 13.90
C VAL A 247 21.44 9.94 14.02
N VAL A 248 21.89 9.81 15.27
CA VAL A 248 23.15 9.14 15.64
C VAL A 248 22.86 7.97 16.58
N ALA A 249 23.64 6.91 16.50
CA ALA A 249 23.61 5.83 17.48
C ALA A 249 24.46 6.21 18.70
N LEU A 250 24.02 5.82 19.90
CA LEU A 250 24.72 6.05 21.16
C LEU A 250 25.55 4.84 21.61
N ASN A 251 25.25 3.67 21.05
CA ASN A 251 25.97 2.43 21.23
C ASN A 251 25.87 1.56 19.96
N SER A 252 26.67 0.51 19.89
CA SER A 252 26.62 -0.48 18.80
C SER A 252 25.75 -1.68 19.19
N GLY A 253 25.19 -2.36 18.20
CA GLY A 253 24.37 -3.56 18.41
C GLY A 253 23.63 -3.98 17.15
N ASN A 254 22.88 -5.07 17.24
CA ASN A 254 22.06 -5.55 16.13
C ASN A 254 20.65 -5.00 16.20
N ILE A 255 20.10 -4.63 15.05
CA ILE A 255 18.69 -4.29 14.87
C ILE A 255 18.11 -5.10 13.70
N SER A 256 16.83 -5.42 13.80
CA SER A 256 16.10 -6.21 12.81
C SER A 256 14.81 -5.53 12.37
N LEU A 257 14.33 -5.95 11.21
CA LEU A 257 13.00 -5.62 10.74
C LEU A 257 11.97 -6.08 11.78
N TYR A 258 10.94 -5.25 12.01
CA TYR A 258 9.87 -5.45 12.98
C TYR A 258 10.25 -5.34 14.47
N ASP A 259 11.51 -5.03 14.77
CA ASP A 259 11.90 -4.70 16.15
C ASP A 259 11.03 -3.54 16.67
N PRO A 260 10.60 -3.62 17.94
CA PRO A 260 9.84 -2.54 18.55
C PRO A 260 10.71 -1.30 18.71
N VAL A 261 10.08 -0.14 18.53
CA VAL A 261 10.70 1.17 18.73
C VAL A 261 10.17 1.76 20.03
N GLU A 262 11.04 1.85 21.02
CA GLU A 262 10.73 2.44 22.32
C GLU A 262 11.21 3.90 22.36
N VAL A 263 10.27 4.85 22.49
CA VAL A 263 10.62 6.27 22.64
C VAL A 263 10.99 6.52 24.11
N LEU A 264 12.27 6.81 24.36
CA LEU A 264 12.83 7.01 25.70
C LEU A 264 12.69 8.45 26.19
N GLU A 265 12.80 9.42 25.28
CA GLU A 265 12.71 10.84 25.59
C GLU A 265 12.08 11.59 24.40
N THR A 266 11.17 12.50 24.68
CA THR A 266 10.52 13.35 23.67
C THR A 266 11.04 14.79 23.72
N ARG A 267 10.78 15.55 22.66
CA ARG A 267 11.03 16.98 22.54
C ARG A 267 9.85 17.65 21.85
N THR A 268 9.79 18.97 21.95
CA THR A 268 8.86 19.76 21.14
C THR A 268 9.24 19.66 19.66
N PRO A 269 8.33 19.23 18.77
CA PRO A 269 8.57 19.25 17.32
C PRO A 269 8.84 20.66 16.80
N GLU A 270 9.64 20.75 15.74
CA GLU A 270 9.85 22.02 15.04
C GLU A 270 8.54 22.49 14.38
N ARG A 271 8.25 23.79 14.50
CA ARG A 271 7.07 24.39 13.89
C ARG A 271 7.45 25.04 12.58
N TYR A 272 6.80 24.60 11.51
CA TYR A 272 6.96 25.20 10.20
C TYR A 272 5.92 26.33 10.07
N PRO A 273 6.32 27.56 9.73
CA PRO A 273 5.38 28.62 9.43
C PRO A 273 4.42 28.15 8.34
N GLU A 274 3.11 28.31 8.54
CA GLU A 274 2.16 28.10 7.45
C GLU A 274 2.54 29.06 6.33
N ASN A 275 2.83 28.52 5.13
CA ASN A 275 3.03 29.34 3.95
C ASN A 275 1.67 29.90 3.50
N VAL A 276 1.22 30.93 4.23
CA VAL A 276 0.13 31.82 3.87
C VAL A 276 0.64 32.65 2.68
N ASN A 277 0.59 32.09 1.46
CA ASN A 277 0.40 32.82 0.19
C ASN A 277 0.62 31.92 -1.03
N LYS A 278 -0.46 31.27 -1.48
CA LYS A 278 -0.91 31.02 -2.87
C LYS A 278 -1.96 29.90 -2.89
N ARG A 279 -2.98 29.99 -2.02
CA ARG A 279 -4.26 29.36 -2.33
C ARG A 279 -5.01 30.28 -3.27
N SER A 280 -5.14 29.82 -4.51
CA SER A 280 -6.25 30.17 -5.39
C SER A 280 -7.52 30.28 -4.54
N GLN A 281 -8.24 31.39 -4.70
CA GLN A 281 -9.46 31.70 -3.99
C GLN A 281 -10.48 30.56 -4.11
N THR A 282 -10.76 29.85 -3.01
CA THR A 282 -12.06 29.21 -2.75
C THR A 282 -12.28 29.09 -1.23
N SER A 283 -13.08 30.03 -0.70
CA SER A 283 -14.07 29.98 0.41
C SER A 283 -13.77 29.32 1.78
N PRO A 284 -14.37 29.82 2.88
CA PRO A 284 -13.97 29.50 4.27
C PRO A 284 -14.58 28.20 4.83
N ASP A 285 -13.88 27.62 5.81
CA ASP A 285 -14.29 26.63 6.83
C ASP A 285 -15.00 25.34 6.37
N LYS A 286 -14.23 24.39 5.82
CA LYS A 286 -14.62 22.97 5.83
C LYS A 286 -13.59 22.15 6.61
N GLN A 287 -14.07 21.44 7.63
CA GLN A 287 -13.34 20.47 8.45
C GLN A 287 -13.17 19.15 7.68
N GLN A 288 -11.98 18.56 7.72
CA GLN A 288 -11.70 17.26 7.10
C GLN A 288 -12.08 16.14 8.06
N TRP A 289 -12.79 15.12 7.56
CA TRP A 289 -13.16 13.94 8.35
C TRP A 289 -11.91 13.17 8.79
N GLN A 290 -11.66 13.09 10.10
CA GLN A 290 -10.46 12.44 10.66
C GLN A 290 -10.64 10.93 10.85
N GLN A 291 -9.53 10.18 10.75
CA GLN A 291 -9.51 8.75 11.09
C GLN A 291 -9.86 8.53 12.57
N GLY A 292 -10.75 7.58 12.85
CA GLY A 292 -11.29 7.30 14.19
C GLY A 292 -12.49 8.16 14.61
N GLU A 293 -12.82 9.21 13.87
CA GLU A 293 -14.02 10.01 14.07
C GLU A 293 -15.24 9.34 13.42
N ALA A 294 -16.35 9.30 14.15
CA ALA A 294 -17.62 8.80 13.62
C ALA A 294 -18.61 9.95 13.41
N LEU A 295 -19.19 10.04 12.21
CA LEU A 295 -20.13 11.09 11.83
C LEU A 295 -21.48 10.51 11.48
N GLU A 296 -22.53 11.28 11.74
CA GLU A 296 -23.88 10.98 11.28
C GLU A 296 -24.03 11.39 9.83
N LEU A 297 -24.22 10.40 8.95
CA LEU A 297 -24.48 10.59 7.54
C LEU A 297 -25.99 10.51 7.28
N ARG A 298 -26.56 11.59 6.75
CA ARG A 298 -28.00 11.64 6.44
C ARG A 298 -28.28 11.01 5.09
N CYS A 299 -29.10 9.97 5.04
CA CYS A 299 -29.61 9.38 3.80
C CYS A 299 -30.47 10.41 3.06
N LEU A 300 -30.04 10.83 1.88
CA LEU A 300 -30.76 11.79 1.04
C LEU A 300 -31.69 11.12 0.05
N ALA A 301 -31.27 9.97 -0.49
CA ALA A 301 -31.98 9.29 -1.54
C ALA A 301 -31.67 7.79 -1.54
N VAL A 302 -32.64 7.01 -1.99
CA VAL A 302 -32.52 5.58 -2.23
C VAL A 302 -32.95 5.33 -3.66
N LYS A 303 -32.04 4.80 -4.48
CA LYS A 303 -32.27 4.47 -5.88
C LYS A 303 -32.35 2.95 -6.02
N GLN A 304 -33.37 2.45 -6.71
CA GLN A 304 -33.43 1.05 -7.12
C GLN A 304 -32.56 0.88 -8.37
N GLU A 305 -31.57 -0.02 -8.33
CA GLU A 305 -30.66 -0.27 -9.46
C GLU A 305 -31.10 -1.51 -10.25
N THR A 306 -31.36 -2.62 -9.55
CA THR A 306 -31.87 -3.89 -10.12
C THR A 306 -33.05 -4.37 -9.29
N HIS A 307 -33.53 -5.60 -9.49
CA HIS A 307 -34.59 -6.18 -8.65
C HIS A 307 -34.17 -6.38 -7.17
N ASP A 308 -32.87 -6.53 -6.89
CA ASP A 308 -32.32 -6.83 -5.57
C ASP A 308 -31.15 -5.93 -5.15
N VAL A 309 -30.81 -4.90 -5.93
CA VAL A 309 -29.76 -3.92 -5.60
C VAL A 309 -30.34 -2.52 -5.46
N LYS A 310 -29.96 -1.83 -4.38
CA LYS A 310 -30.27 -0.41 -4.14
C LYS A 310 -28.99 0.40 -3.91
N THR A 311 -28.98 1.63 -4.39
CA THR A 311 -27.96 2.63 -4.05
C THR A 311 -28.52 3.61 -3.03
N PHE A 312 -27.80 3.78 -1.92
CA PHE A 312 -28.12 4.70 -0.85
C PHE A 312 -27.16 5.88 -0.92
N ILE A 313 -27.71 7.08 -1.06
CA ILE A 313 -26.97 8.33 -1.19
C ILE A 313 -27.05 9.07 0.12
N PHE A 314 -25.90 9.45 0.67
CA PHE A 314 -25.75 10.11 1.95
C PHE A 314 -25.14 11.50 1.78
N GLU A 315 -25.48 12.37 2.73
CA GLU A 315 -24.86 13.68 2.93
C GLU A 315 -24.04 13.67 4.20
N ALA A 316 -22.76 14.04 4.06
CA ALA A 316 -21.92 14.40 5.20
C ALA A 316 -22.31 15.80 5.72
N PRO A 317 -22.07 16.12 7.00
CA PRO A 317 -22.37 17.44 7.56
C PRO A 317 -21.82 18.60 6.70
N GLU A 318 -22.50 19.75 6.67
CA GLU A 318 -22.23 20.86 5.71
C GLU A 318 -20.76 21.35 5.68
N GLN A 319 -20.04 21.18 6.79
CA GLN A 319 -18.65 21.56 6.95
C GLN A 319 -17.68 20.38 6.82
N THR A 320 -18.14 19.16 6.61
CA THR A 320 -17.25 17.98 6.50
C THR A 320 -16.91 17.68 5.05
N LEU A 321 -15.63 17.47 4.76
CA LEU A 321 -15.16 16.86 3.51
C LEU A 321 -14.79 15.40 3.77
N SER A 322 -15.42 14.49 3.02
CA SER A 322 -15.04 13.08 2.97
C SER A 322 -14.04 12.92 1.82
N GLU A 323 -12.75 12.98 2.12
CA GLU A 323 -11.71 12.69 1.15
C GLU A 323 -11.46 11.18 1.10
N TYR A 324 -11.52 10.60 -0.10
CA TYR A 324 -11.27 9.17 -0.32
C TYR A 324 -10.77 8.93 -1.74
N LEU A 325 -10.24 7.74 -2.00
CA LEU A 325 -9.76 7.33 -3.32
C LEU A 325 -10.78 6.41 -4.01
N PRO A 326 -10.85 6.43 -5.36
CA PRO A 326 -11.88 5.69 -6.08
C PRO A 326 -11.66 4.18 -5.95
N GLY A 327 -12.54 3.52 -5.21
CA GLY A 327 -12.46 2.10 -4.86
C GLY A 327 -12.45 1.83 -3.35
N GLN A 328 -12.18 2.83 -2.52
CA GLN A 328 -12.20 2.69 -1.05
C GLN A 328 -13.60 2.41 -0.49
N TYR A 329 -13.63 1.85 0.72
CA TYR A 329 -14.85 1.58 1.48
C TYR A 329 -15.09 2.57 2.60
N ILE A 330 -16.30 2.51 3.15
CA ILE A 330 -16.70 3.24 4.36
C ILE A 330 -17.36 2.27 5.35
N GLY A 331 -17.03 2.42 6.64
CA GLY A 331 -17.62 1.63 7.72
C GLY A 331 -18.87 2.29 8.30
N PHE A 332 -19.96 1.54 8.44
CA PHE A 332 -21.22 1.99 9.04
C PHE A 332 -21.55 1.19 10.32
N GLU A 333 -22.12 1.88 11.30
CA GLU A 333 -22.75 1.30 12.48
C GLU A 333 -24.26 1.17 12.26
N PHE A 334 -24.83 0.04 12.68
CA PHE A 334 -26.24 -0.28 12.56
C PHE A 334 -26.76 -0.80 13.90
N GLU A 335 -28.04 -0.55 14.16
CA GLU A 335 -28.80 -1.24 15.21
C GLU A 335 -29.94 -2.00 14.53
N VAL A 336 -29.83 -3.33 14.51
CA VAL A 336 -30.82 -4.22 13.90
C VAL A 336 -31.36 -5.13 14.99
N ASP A 337 -32.67 -5.11 15.21
CA ASP A 337 -33.35 -5.88 16.27
C ASP A 337 -32.72 -5.69 17.67
N GLY A 338 -32.26 -4.47 17.96
CA GLY A 338 -31.62 -4.11 19.24
C GLY A 338 -30.16 -4.59 19.39
N LYS A 339 -29.55 -5.14 18.32
CA LYS A 339 -28.14 -5.57 18.31
C LYS A 339 -27.27 -4.59 17.50
N PRO A 340 -26.14 -4.12 18.07
CA PRO A 340 -25.20 -3.29 17.34
C PRO A 340 -24.41 -4.14 16.32
N LEU A 341 -24.36 -3.69 15.07
CA LEU A 341 -23.63 -4.33 13.97
C LEU A 341 -22.77 -3.29 13.25
N ARG A 342 -21.63 -3.72 12.69
CA ARG A 342 -20.76 -2.88 11.84
C ARG A 342 -20.51 -3.51 10.49
N ARG A 343 -20.61 -2.74 9.41
CA ARG A 343 -20.34 -3.24 8.05
C ARG A 343 -19.57 -2.22 7.23
N ASN A 344 -18.63 -2.72 6.44
CA ASN A 344 -17.94 -1.94 5.43
C ASN A 344 -18.66 -2.07 4.09
N TYR A 345 -18.76 -0.97 3.37
CA TYR A 345 -19.31 -0.91 2.03
C TYR A 345 -18.42 -0.04 1.15
N THR A 346 -18.04 -0.55 -0.03
CA THR A 346 -17.32 0.26 -1.01
C THR A 346 -18.12 1.52 -1.38
N LEU A 347 -17.44 2.67 -1.38
CA LEU A 347 -18.01 3.92 -1.86
C LEU A 347 -18.12 3.86 -3.38
N SER A 348 -19.33 3.56 -3.86
CA SER A 348 -19.66 3.57 -5.27
C SER A 348 -19.67 4.97 -5.88
N SER A 349 -19.85 6.04 -5.08
CA SER A 349 -19.79 7.44 -5.54
C SER A 349 -18.39 7.87 -5.98
N SER A 350 -18.33 8.93 -6.80
CA SER A 350 -17.08 9.59 -7.18
C SER A 350 -16.48 10.43 -6.03
N PRO A 351 -15.19 10.30 -5.72
CA PRO A 351 -14.48 11.16 -4.77
C PRO A 351 -14.51 12.66 -5.07
N THR A 352 -14.80 13.06 -6.31
CA THR A 352 -14.90 14.48 -6.69
C THR A 352 -16.10 15.19 -6.03
N ARG A 353 -16.97 14.43 -5.34
CA ARG A 353 -18.20 14.91 -4.67
C ARG A 353 -18.14 14.59 -3.16
N PRO A 354 -17.20 15.18 -2.40
CA PRO A 354 -16.85 14.75 -1.02
C PRO A 354 -17.94 14.94 0.04
N GLN A 355 -19.06 15.59 -0.30
CA GLN A 355 -20.25 15.74 0.55
C GLN A 355 -21.40 14.79 0.16
N ARG A 356 -21.23 13.98 -0.89
CA ARG A 356 -22.24 13.08 -1.44
C ARG A 356 -21.64 11.69 -1.56
N LEU A 357 -21.81 10.90 -0.52
CA LEU A 357 -21.32 9.53 -0.46
C LEU A 357 -22.42 8.57 -0.92
N ALA A 358 -22.07 7.51 -1.63
CA ALA A 358 -23.04 6.50 -2.03
C ALA A 358 -22.49 5.09 -1.89
N ILE A 359 -23.27 4.22 -1.27
CA ILE A 359 -23.03 2.77 -1.24
C ILE A 359 -24.10 2.08 -2.09
N THR A 360 -23.71 1.04 -2.81
CA THR A 360 -24.62 0.24 -3.63
C THR A 360 -24.65 -1.17 -3.08
N VAL A 361 -25.81 -1.59 -2.60
CA VAL A 361 -25.96 -2.74 -1.72
C VAL A 361 -26.92 -3.74 -2.34
N LYS A 362 -26.39 -4.92 -2.62
CA LYS A 362 -27.18 -6.09 -3.00
C LYS A 362 -27.87 -6.67 -1.77
N ARG A 363 -29.16 -6.99 -1.91
CA ARG A 363 -29.93 -7.69 -0.89
C ARG A 363 -29.44 -9.13 -0.78
N VAL A 364 -29.09 -9.56 0.42
CA VAL A 364 -28.66 -10.94 0.67
C VAL A 364 -29.77 -11.69 1.39
N LEU A 365 -30.09 -12.89 0.90
CA LEU A 365 -31.05 -13.78 1.55
C LEU A 365 -30.63 -14.01 3.01
N ASN A 366 -31.55 -13.75 3.95
CA ASN A 366 -31.31 -13.82 5.39
C ASN A 366 -30.18 -12.90 5.92
N GLY A 367 -29.69 -11.94 5.14
CA GLY A 367 -28.70 -10.96 5.58
C GLY A 367 -29.29 -9.90 6.51
N GLN A 368 -28.73 -9.73 7.71
CA GLN A 368 -29.26 -8.80 8.72
C GLN A 368 -29.25 -7.34 8.21
N VAL A 369 -28.05 -6.81 7.91
CA VAL A 369 -27.87 -5.40 7.54
C VAL A 369 -28.37 -5.09 6.12
N SER A 370 -28.12 -5.97 5.14
CA SER A 370 -28.59 -5.74 3.77
C SER A 370 -30.12 -5.70 3.68
N ASN A 371 -30.82 -6.57 4.41
CA ASN A 371 -32.29 -6.53 4.42
C ASN A 371 -32.79 -5.29 5.17
N TRP A 372 -32.16 -4.95 6.30
CA TRP A 372 -32.50 -3.73 7.04
C TRP A 372 -32.30 -2.46 6.19
N LEU A 373 -31.20 -2.35 5.43
CA LEU A 373 -30.99 -1.25 4.50
C LEU A 373 -32.10 -1.18 3.45
N HIS A 374 -32.49 -2.33 2.89
CA HIS A 374 -33.51 -2.40 1.85
C HIS A 374 -34.94 -2.11 2.34
N ASP A 375 -35.28 -2.54 3.54
CA ASP A 375 -36.65 -2.50 4.08
C ASP A 375 -36.90 -1.27 4.96
N THR A 376 -35.87 -0.81 5.67
CA THR A 376 -35.99 0.17 6.75
C THR A 376 -35.39 1.52 6.38
N LEU A 377 -34.17 1.56 5.81
CA LEU A 377 -33.48 2.83 5.56
C LEU A 377 -34.21 3.65 4.49
N LYS A 378 -34.60 4.88 4.85
CA LYS A 378 -35.34 5.81 4.00
C LYS A 378 -34.67 7.19 3.98
N PRO A 379 -34.92 8.00 2.92
CA PRO A 379 -34.51 9.40 2.90
C PRO A 379 -34.93 10.14 4.17
N GLY A 380 -34.00 10.92 4.74
CA GLY A 380 -34.17 11.66 5.99
C GLY A 380 -33.62 10.96 7.23
N MET A 381 -33.39 9.65 7.20
CA MET A 381 -32.74 8.92 8.30
C MET A 381 -31.22 9.17 8.30
N SER A 382 -30.57 9.03 9.45
CA SER A 382 -29.11 9.09 9.56
C SER A 382 -28.53 7.74 9.98
N LEU A 383 -27.31 7.49 9.54
CA LEU A 383 -26.49 6.38 10.01
C LEU A 383 -25.14 6.91 10.44
N LYS A 384 -24.65 6.40 11.56
CA LYS A 384 -23.30 6.66 12.01
C LYS A 384 -22.30 5.89 11.13
N ALA A 385 -21.30 6.59 10.64
CA ALA A 385 -20.27 6.06 9.78
C ALA A 385 -18.89 6.50 10.27
N HIS A 386 -17.86 5.81 9.82
CA HIS A 386 -16.46 6.13 10.06
C HIS A 386 -15.81 6.69 8.79
N ALA A 387 -14.64 7.30 8.93
CA ALA A 387 -13.90 7.81 7.78
C ALA A 387 -13.66 6.70 6.73
N PRO A 388 -13.67 7.04 5.42
CA PRO A 388 -13.33 6.09 4.37
C PRO A 388 -11.93 5.50 4.52
N ASP A 389 -11.74 4.27 4.05
CA ASP A 389 -10.50 3.50 4.19
C ASP A 389 -10.35 2.43 3.08
N GLY A 390 -9.17 1.82 2.96
CA GLY A 390 -8.89 0.69 2.07
C GLY A 390 -7.81 0.96 1.02
N ASP A 391 -7.13 -0.10 0.60
CA ASP A 391 -5.99 -0.02 -0.35
C ASP A 391 -6.39 -0.28 -1.82
N PHE A 392 -7.64 -0.67 -2.06
CA PHE A 392 -8.11 -0.99 -3.40
C PHE A 392 -8.59 0.25 -4.16
N HIS A 393 -7.68 0.90 -4.86
CA HIS A 393 -8.03 2.08 -5.66
C HIS A 393 -7.17 2.22 -6.92
N VAL A 394 -7.69 2.94 -7.92
CA VAL A 394 -6.91 3.26 -9.12
C VAL A 394 -5.71 4.13 -8.75
N LYS A 395 -4.52 3.72 -9.17
CA LYS A 395 -3.28 4.47 -8.98
C LYS A 395 -3.19 5.60 -10.00
N GLN A 396 -3.47 6.83 -9.57
CA GLN A 396 -3.51 8.02 -10.44
C GLN A 396 -2.18 8.30 -11.18
N SER A 397 -1.05 7.89 -10.61
CA SER A 397 0.29 8.08 -11.19
C SER A 397 0.62 7.11 -12.35
N SER A 398 -0.22 6.10 -12.58
CA SER A 398 -0.02 5.13 -13.66
C SER A 398 -0.74 5.59 -14.93
N ASN A 399 0.00 5.69 -16.04
CA ASN A 399 -0.58 5.80 -17.39
C ASN A 399 -0.93 4.42 -17.98
N ALA A 400 -0.89 3.36 -17.17
CA ALA A 400 -1.25 2.03 -17.63
C ALA A 400 -2.68 2.01 -18.16
N LYS A 401 -2.88 1.16 -19.16
CA LYS A 401 -4.20 0.77 -19.62
C LYS A 401 -4.91 0.06 -18.47
N LEU A 402 -6.24 0.15 -18.39
CA LEU A 402 -7.00 -0.46 -17.29
C LEU A 402 -7.78 -1.67 -17.79
N LEU A 403 -7.79 -2.73 -16.98
CA LEU A 403 -8.76 -3.81 -17.06
C LEU A 403 -9.53 -3.86 -15.75
N LEU A 404 -10.83 -3.58 -15.79
CA LEU A 404 -11.72 -3.61 -14.63
C LEU A 404 -12.58 -4.88 -14.73
N LEU A 405 -12.30 -5.87 -13.89
CA LEU A 405 -13.04 -7.12 -13.81
C LEU A 405 -13.93 -7.11 -12.59
N SER A 406 -15.23 -7.33 -12.77
CA SER A 406 -16.16 -7.40 -11.65
C SER A 406 -17.22 -8.48 -11.78
N ALA A 407 -17.75 -8.94 -10.65
CA ALA A 407 -18.87 -9.86 -10.62
C ALA A 407 -19.90 -9.45 -9.55
N GLY A 408 -21.17 -9.36 -9.93
CA GLY A 408 -22.26 -8.97 -9.03
C GLY A 408 -21.98 -7.64 -8.32
N SER A 409 -22.10 -7.61 -6.99
CA SER A 409 -21.83 -6.39 -6.21
C SER A 409 -20.38 -5.92 -6.23
N GLY A 410 -19.42 -6.74 -6.70
CA GLY A 410 -18.02 -6.31 -6.88
C GLY A 410 -17.84 -5.21 -7.95
N ILE A 411 -18.92 -4.81 -8.63
CA ILE A 411 -18.95 -3.66 -9.53
C ILE A 411 -18.75 -2.32 -8.81
N THR A 412 -19.01 -2.25 -7.50
CA THR A 412 -19.00 -0.98 -6.74
C THR A 412 -17.68 -0.22 -6.74
N PRO A 413 -16.51 -0.84 -6.48
CA PRO A 413 -15.23 -0.13 -6.64
C PRO A 413 -15.02 0.33 -8.08
N MET A 414 -15.39 -0.50 -9.07
CA MET A 414 -15.22 -0.18 -10.49
C MET A 414 -16.06 1.01 -10.92
N LEU A 415 -17.28 1.15 -10.41
CA LEU A 415 -18.12 2.33 -10.63
C LEU A 415 -17.48 3.59 -10.04
N SER A 416 -16.93 3.49 -8.83
CA SER A 416 -16.18 4.59 -8.19
C SER A 416 -15.04 5.07 -9.09
N MET A 417 -14.26 4.13 -9.63
CA MET A 417 -13.15 4.37 -10.55
C MET A 417 -13.62 5.01 -11.86
N MET A 418 -14.63 4.44 -12.52
CA MET A 418 -15.16 4.98 -13.79
C MET A 418 -15.72 6.39 -13.62
N ARG A 419 -16.51 6.63 -12.57
CA ARG A 419 -17.10 7.96 -12.28
C ARG A 419 -16.01 8.98 -11.98
N TYR A 420 -15.01 8.62 -11.19
CA TYR A 420 -13.88 9.49 -10.87
C TYR A 420 -13.09 9.90 -12.11
N LEU A 421 -12.68 8.92 -12.92
CA LEU A 421 -11.90 9.17 -14.13
C LEU A 421 -12.69 10.04 -15.12
N SER A 422 -13.99 9.78 -15.28
CA SER A 422 -14.88 10.59 -16.11
C SER A 422 -15.06 12.01 -15.57
N ASP A 423 -15.30 12.19 -14.27
CA ASP A 423 -15.53 13.51 -13.66
C ASP A 423 -14.31 14.45 -13.83
N LEU A 424 -13.10 13.88 -13.85
CA LEU A 424 -11.86 14.62 -14.00
C LEU A 424 -11.34 14.67 -15.45
N ASN A 425 -12.05 14.07 -16.41
CA ASN A 425 -11.60 13.90 -17.80
C ASN A 425 -10.20 13.25 -17.90
N ILE A 426 -9.91 12.26 -17.04
CA ILE A 426 -8.67 11.49 -17.10
C ILE A 426 -8.86 10.40 -18.16
N ASP A 427 -8.37 10.67 -19.37
CA ASP A 427 -8.48 9.73 -20.48
C ASP A 427 -7.51 8.54 -20.30
N ARG A 428 -8.06 7.33 -20.36
CA ARG A 428 -7.37 6.05 -20.20
C ARG A 428 -7.97 5.05 -21.18
N ASP A 429 -7.14 4.14 -21.68
CA ASP A 429 -7.62 2.95 -22.41
C ASP A 429 -8.19 1.96 -21.39
N ILE A 430 -9.50 1.76 -21.40
CA ILE A 430 -10.23 0.97 -20.40
C ILE A 430 -10.93 -0.20 -21.08
N VAL A 431 -10.71 -1.40 -20.57
CA VAL A 431 -11.60 -2.55 -20.79
C VAL A 431 -12.31 -2.86 -19.48
N PHE A 432 -13.63 -2.89 -19.51
CA PHE A 432 -14.49 -3.24 -18.39
C PHE A 432 -15.18 -4.56 -18.71
N LEU A 433 -15.01 -5.58 -17.88
CA LEU A 433 -15.71 -6.86 -18.03
C LEU A 433 -16.49 -7.17 -16.75
N HIS A 434 -17.82 -7.23 -16.88
CA HIS A 434 -18.71 -7.52 -15.77
C HIS A 434 -19.42 -8.87 -15.93
N SER A 435 -19.47 -9.64 -14.84
CA SER A 435 -20.19 -10.92 -14.76
C SER A 435 -21.45 -10.79 -13.91
N ALA A 436 -22.59 -11.20 -14.48
CA ALA A 436 -23.89 -11.20 -13.82
C ALA A 436 -24.62 -12.54 -14.05
N HIS A 437 -25.74 -12.79 -13.35
CA HIS A 437 -26.53 -14.01 -13.57
C HIS A 437 -27.42 -13.90 -14.80
N SER A 438 -28.12 -12.78 -14.94
CA SER A 438 -28.98 -12.44 -16.06
C SER A 438 -28.89 -10.96 -16.40
N GLU A 439 -29.55 -10.53 -17.47
CA GLU A 439 -29.64 -9.11 -17.86
C GLU A 439 -30.29 -8.25 -16.74
N ASN A 440 -31.24 -8.82 -15.99
CA ASN A 440 -31.90 -8.16 -14.84
C ASN A 440 -30.97 -7.95 -13.63
N ASP A 441 -29.77 -8.52 -13.66
CA ASP A 441 -28.74 -8.39 -12.63
C ASP A 441 -27.65 -7.37 -13.00
N LEU A 442 -27.72 -6.74 -14.18
CA LEU A 442 -26.73 -5.78 -14.64
C LEU A 442 -26.88 -4.44 -13.89
N ILE A 443 -26.07 -4.28 -12.85
CA ILE A 443 -26.03 -3.05 -12.05
C ILE A 443 -25.42 -1.92 -12.89
N ALA A 444 -26.09 -0.77 -12.91
CA ALA A 444 -25.61 0.47 -13.54
C ALA A 444 -25.27 0.35 -15.04
N GLU A 445 -25.89 -0.57 -15.79
CA GLU A 445 -25.63 -0.79 -17.22
C GLU A 445 -25.76 0.51 -18.06
N GLN A 446 -26.90 1.20 -17.95
CA GLN A 446 -27.16 2.43 -18.69
C GLN A 446 -26.16 3.54 -18.34
N GLU A 447 -25.76 3.61 -17.06
CA GLU A 447 -24.78 4.60 -16.61
C GLU A 447 -23.39 4.29 -17.15
N LEU A 448 -22.96 3.03 -17.10
CA LEU A 448 -21.67 2.62 -17.67
C LEU A 448 -21.61 2.91 -19.17
N ALA A 449 -22.69 2.67 -19.92
CA ALA A 449 -22.78 3.01 -21.33
C ALA A 449 -22.67 4.53 -21.63
N LEU A 450 -23.03 5.38 -20.67
CA LEU A 450 -22.84 6.83 -20.76
C LEU A 450 -21.42 7.22 -20.35
N LEU A 451 -20.90 6.67 -19.25
CA LEU A 451 -19.54 6.95 -18.76
C LEU A 451 -18.48 6.54 -19.79
N SER A 452 -18.67 5.45 -20.53
CA SER A 452 -17.72 5.01 -21.55
C SER A 452 -17.51 6.04 -22.66
N GLN A 453 -18.51 6.91 -22.91
CA GLN A 453 -18.42 7.96 -23.93
C GLN A 453 -17.48 9.10 -23.53
N SER A 454 -17.10 9.19 -22.25
CA SER A 454 -16.13 10.16 -21.75
C SER A 454 -14.67 9.81 -22.05
N PHE A 455 -14.41 8.61 -22.59
CA PHE A 455 -13.07 8.09 -22.84
C PHE A 455 -12.84 7.85 -24.33
N SER A 456 -11.63 8.14 -24.83
CA SER A 456 -11.29 7.91 -26.24
C SER A 456 -11.30 6.42 -26.61
N HIS A 457 -10.93 5.57 -25.64
CA HIS A 457 -10.84 4.12 -25.80
C HIS A 457 -11.43 3.40 -24.57
N CYS A 458 -12.74 3.13 -24.58
CA CYS A 458 -13.39 2.34 -23.55
C CYS A 458 -14.26 1.23 -24.15
N SER A 459 -14.02 -0.02 -23.75
CA SER A 459 -14.83 -1.18 -24.12
C SER A 459 -15.48 -1.77 -22.89
N ILE A 460 -16.82 -1.77 -22.85
CA ILE A 460 -17.58 -2.44 -21.81
C ILE A 460 -18.10 -3.77 -22.36
N ARG A 461 -17.89 -4.83 -21.59
CA ARG A 461 -18.24 -6.20 -21.94
C ARG A 461 -18.97 -6.84 -20.78
N TYR A 462 -19.96 -7.67 -21.09
CA TYR A 462 -20.78 -8.35 -20.12
C TYR A 462 -20.75 -9.86 -20.37
N THR A 463 -20.78 -10.64 -19.30
CA THR A 463 -21.06 -12.08 -19.37
C THR A 463 -22.22 -12.46 -18.46
N LEU A 464 -23.15 -13.27 -18.99
CA LEU A 464 -24.29 -13.79 -18.23
C LEU A 464 -24.07 -15.27 -17.90
N THR A 465 -24.09 -15.59 -16.62
CA THR A 465 -23.69 -16.91 -16.10
C THR A 465 -24.84 -17.91 -16.00
N GLN A 466 -26.10 -17.45 -16.04
CA GLN A 466 -27.28 -18.33 -15.92
C GLN A 466 -28.22 -18.19 -17.11
N GLN A 467 -28.85 -17.02 -17.28
CA GLN A 467 -29.87 -16.81 -18.32
C GLN A 467 -29.48 -15.62 -19.20
N ALA A 468 -29.39 -15.85 -20.50
CA ALA A 468 -29.21 -14.81 -21.51
C ALA A 468 -30.44 -14.75 -22.42
N PRO A 469 -30.95 -13.55 -22.78
CA PRO A 469 -32.03 -13.42 -23.76
C PRO A 469 -31.56 -13.86 -25.16
N GLU A 470 -32.49 -14.24 -26.05
CA GLU A 470 -32.16 -14.76 -27.38
C GLU A 470 -31.34 -13.78 -28.23
N ASN A 471 -31.52 -12.48 -28.02
CA ASN A 471 -30.79 -11.41 -28.71
C ASN A 471 -29.50 -10.95 -28.00
N TRP A 472 -29.07 -11.64 -26.93
CA TRP A 472 -27.87 -11.28 -26.17
C TRP A 472 -26.61 -11.31 -27.04
N GLN A 473 -25.89 -10.18 -27.06
CA GLN A 473 -24.66 -10.02 -27.86
C GLN A 473 -23.38 -10.13 -27.02
N GLY A 474 -23.50 -10.20 -25.68
CA GLY A 474 -22.36 -10.36 -24.79
C GLY A 474 -21.89 -11.81 -24.67
N TYR A 475 -20.91 -12.05 -23.80
CA TYR A 475 -20.46 -13.40 -23.49
C TYR A 475 -21.51 -14.17 -22.68
N GLN A 476 -21.39 -15.50 -22.67
CA GLN A 476 -22.21 -16.38 -21.85
C GLN A 476 -21.30 -17.34 -21.05
N GLY A 477 -21.70 -17.61 -19.81
CA GLY A 477 -20.97 -18.47 -18.88
C GLY A 477 -20.05 -17.71 -17.92
N ARG A 478 -19.33 -18.49 -17.08
CA ARG A 478 -18.34 -17.95 -16.14
C ARG A 478 -17.13 -17.40 -16.89
N LEU A 479 -16.44 -16.46 -16.25
CA LEU A 479 -15.18 -15.89 -16.77
C LEU A 479 -14.23 -17.02 -17.17
N ASN A 480 -13.75 -16.96 -18.40
CA ASN A 480 -12.85 -17.96 -18.95
C ASN A 480 -11.79 -17.32 -19.85
N ARG A 481 -10.79 -18.13 -20.22
CA ARG A 481 -9.60 -17.70 -20.93
C ARG A 481 -9.92 -17.06 -22.28
N GLY A 482 -10.95 -17.54 -22.98
CA GLY A 482 -11.38 -16.98 -24.25
C GLY A 482 -11.81 -15.51 -24.11
N MET A 483 -12.59 -15.21 -23.07
CA MET A 483 -13.03 -13.84 -22.78
C MET A 483 -11.85 -12.91 -22.46
N LEU A 484 -10.83 -13.41 -21.75
CA LEU A 484 -9.63 -12.65 -21.40
C LEU A 484 -8.67 -12.47 -22.59
N MET A 485 -8.60 -13.45 -23.50
CA MET A 485 -7.80 -13.34 -24.74
C MET A 485 -8.33 -12.25 -25.69
N ASP A 486 -9.61 -11.90 -25.60
CA ASP A 486 -10.18 -10.78 -26.36
C ASP A 486 -9.76 -9.41 -25.80
N VAL A 487 -9.07 -9.35 -24.66
CA VAL A 487 -8.53 -8.11 -24.09
C VAL A 487 -7.19 -7.81 -24.74
N THR A 488 -7.12 -6.74 -25.53
CA THR A 488 -5.88 -6.32 -26.20
C THR A 488 -4.88 -5.77 -25.18
N ASP A 489 -3.59 -6.03 -25.41
CA ASP A 489 -2.49 -5.53 -24.59
C ASP A 489 -2.62 -5.89 -23.09
N LEU A 490 -3.16 -7.08 -22.79
CA LEU A 490 -3.43 -7.56 -21.42
C LEU A 490 -2.19 -7.44 -20.51
N GLU A 491 -1.00 -7.72 -21.04
CA GLU A 491 0.30 -7.65 -20.36
C GLU A 491 0.70 -6.22 -19.94
N GLN A 492 0.07 -5.20 -20.53
CA GLN A 492 0.35 -3.77 -20.27
C GLN A 492 -0.75 -3.10 -19.44
N ARG A 493 -1.73 -3.88 -18.96
CA ARG A 493 -2.87 -3.38 -18.21
C ARG A 493 -2.66 -3.54 -16.71
N ALA A 494 -2.96 -2.48 -15.96
CA ALA A 494 -3.25 -2.63 -14.53
C ALA A 494 -4.64 -3.23 -14.39
N VAL A 495 -4.74 -4.40 -13.74
CA VAL A 495 -5.96 -5.19 -13.64
C VAL A 495 -6.54 -5.11 -12.24
N TYR A 496 -7.75 -4.59 -12.14
CA TYR A 496 -8.49 -4.49 -10.88
C TYR A 496 -9.63 -5.50 -10.87
N VAL A 497 -9.67 -6.38 -9.88
CA VAL A 497 -10.63 -7.47 -9.79
C VAL A 497 -11.41 -7.41 -8.48
N CYS A 498 -12.74 -7.44 -8.56
CA CYS A 498 -13.57 -7.54 -7.36
C CYS A 498 -14.82 -8.40 -7.63
N GLY A 499 -15.07 -9.38 -6.77
CA GLY A 499 -16.20 -10.29 -6.90
C GLY A 499 -16.14 -11.44 -5.91
N PRO A 500 -16.93 -12.51 -6.11
CA PRO A 500 -16.81 -13.73 -5.31
C PRO A 500 -15.40 -14.34 -5.40
N GLN A 501 -14.93 -15.01 -4.34
CA GLN A 501 -13.57 -15.58 -4.26
C GLN A 501 -13.24 -16.48 -5.45
N THR A 502 -14.19 -17.35 -5.85
CA THR A 502 -14.01 -18.25 -7.00
C THR A 502 -13.85 -17.49 -8.33
N PHE A 503 -14.47 -16.32 -8.46
CA PHE A 503 -14.29 -15.44 -9.60
C PHE A 503 -12.91 -14.80 -9.59
N MET A 504 -12.47 -14.26 -8.44
CA MET A 504 -11.17 -13.60 -8.31
C MET A 504 -10.00 -14.58 -8.49
N GLN A 505 -10.06 -15.74 -7.85
CA GLN A 505 -9.07 -16.81 -8.03
C GLN A 505 -8.98 -17.22 -9.50
N SER A 506 -10.12 -17.48 -10.14
CA SER A 506 -10.16 -17.85 -11.55
C SER A 506 -9.63 -16.73 -12.46
N ALA A 507 -9.89 -15.47 -12.14
CA ALA A 507 -9.32 -14.33 -12.86
C ALA A 507 -7.80 -14.29 -12.69
N LYS A 508 -7.28 -14.34 -11.45
CA LYS A 508 -5.84 -14.31 -11.16
C LYS A 508 -5.09 -15.41 -11.90
N GLU A 509 -5.52 -16.66 -11.76
CA GLU A 509 -4.89 -17.82 -12.40
C GLU A 509 -4.82 -17.65 -13.93
N GLN A 510 -5.91 -17.20 -14.56
CA GLN A 510 -5.97 -17.07 -16.01
C GLN A 510 -5.20 -15.86 -16.54
N LEU A 511 -5.23 -14.73 -15.83
CA LEU A 511 -4.49 -13.52 -16.19
C LEU A 511 -2.97 -13.75 -16.13
N LEU A 512 -2.48 -14.38 -15.05
CA LEU A 512 -1.07 -14.74 -14.92
C LEU A 512 -0.65 -15.74 -15.99
N ALA A 513 -1.49 -16.75 -16.29
CA ALA A 513 -1.24 -17.70 -17.36
C ALA A 513 -1.24 -17.06 -18.77
N LEU A 514 -1.85 -15.87 -18.92
CA LEU A 514 -1.86 -15.08 -20.14
C LEU A 514 -0.73 -14.02 -20.19
N GLY A 515 0.15 -13.98 -19.18
CA GLY A 515 1.34 -13.13 -19.17
C GLY A 515 1.20 -11.82 -18.40
N LEU A 516 0.12 -11.61 -17.64
CA LEU A 516 0.03 -10.48 -16.71
C LEU A 516 1.12 -10.59 -15.63
N HIS A 517 1.82 -9.49 -15.35
CA HIS A 517 2.77 -9.43 -14.24
C HIS A 517 2.02 -9.36 -12.90
N GLU A 518 2.52 -10.04 -11.86
CA GLU A 518 1.80 -10.11 -10.58
C GLU A 518 1.63 -8.72 -9.92
N ASP A 519 2.61 -7.84 -10.06
CA ASP A 519 2.54 -6.44 -9.56
C ASP A 519 1.47 -5.57 -10.24
N ASP A 520 0.94 -6.01 -11.39
CA ASP A 520 -0.12 -5.31 -12.12
C ASP A 520 -1.52 -5.89 -11.84
N TYR A 521 -1.61 -6.90 -10.96
CA TYR A 521 -2.86 -7.48 -10.49
C TYR A 521 -3.26 -6.94 -9.12
N TYR A 522 -4.45 -6.36 -9.03
CA TYR A 522 -5.03 -5.81 -7.81
C TYR A 522 -6.38 -6.49 -7.56
N GLU A 523 -6.64 -6.92 -6.33
CA GLU A 523 -7.93 -7.47 -5.95
C GLU A 523 -8.45 -6.89 -4.64
N GLU A 524 -9.77 -6.82 -4.52
CA GLU A 524 -10.46 -6.59 -3.26
C GLU A 524 -11.49 -7.69 -3.04
N SER A 525 -11.27 -8.46 -1.99
CA SER A 525 -12.25 -9.41 -1.50
C SER A 525 -13.14 -8.72 -0.48
N PHE A 526 -14.46 -8.90 -0.61
CA PHE A 526 -15.40 -8.47 0.42
C PHE A 526 -15.36 -9.34 1.69
N GLY A 527 -14.42 -10.29 1.75
CA GLY A 527 -13.87 -10.87 2.97
C GLY A 527 -12.88 -12.01 2.66
N HIS A 528 -11.59 -11.80 2.92
CA HIS A 528 -10.62 -12.84 3.31
C HIS A 528 -9.23 -12.27 3.63
N HIS A 529 -8.63 -12.69 4.75
CA HIS A 529 -7.19 -12.65 4.99
C HIS A 529 -6.67 -14.10 4.95
N PRO A 530 -5.72 -14.47 4.08
CA PRO A 530 -5.00 -15.72 4.23
C PRO A 530 -3.92 -15.58 5.32
N THR A 531 -3.81 -16.55 6.23
CA THR A 531 -2.65 -16.70 7.12
C THR A 531 -1.85 -17.97 6.83
N THR A 532 -0.54 -17.78 6.97
CA THR A 532 0.56 -18.74 6.87
C THR A 532 0.52 -19.78 7.98
N SER A 533 0.17 -21.04 7.65
CA SER A 533 0.58 -22.18 8.48
C SER A 533 1.72 -22.95 7.78
N SER A 534 2.71 -23.38 8.57
CA SER A 534 4.03 -23.80 8.09
C SER A 534 4.09 -25.22 7.51
N GLU A 535 2.97 -25.95 7.39
CA GLU A 535 2.86 -27.25 6.72
C GLU A 535 1.38 -27.61 6.44
N THR A 536 1.06 -28.07 5.22
CA THR A 536 -0.29 -28.48 4.80
C THR A 536 -0.64 -29.87 5.36
N LYS A 537 -1.76 -29.98 6.06
CA LYS A 537 -2.32 -31.23 6.60
C LYS A 537 -3.65 -31.53 5.94
N ALA A 538 -3.87 -32.79 5.55
CA ALA A 538 -5.19 -33.27 5.11
C ALA A 538 -6.05 -33.56 6.34
N LEU A 539 -7.28 -33.06 6.35
CA LEU A 539 -8.22 -33.15 7.46
C LEU A 539 -9.57 -33.65 6.98
N ASN A 540 -10.29 -34.40 7.81
CA ASN A 540 -11.63 -34.85 7.50
C ASN A 540 -12.65 -33.82 8.01
N ILE A 541 -13.53 -33.38 7.12
CA ILE A 541 -14.55 -32.38 7.43
C ILE A 541 -15.92 -32.98 7.14
N LEU A 542 -16.73 -33.08 8.18
CA LEU A 542 -18.12 -33.53 8.09
C LEU A 542 -19.06 -32.31 8.14
N PHE A 543 -19.80 -32.11 7.06
CA PHE A 543 -20.89 -31.13 6.94
C PHE A 543 -22.21 -31.86 7.21
N ASP A 544 -22.53 -32.08 8.48
CA ASP A 544 -23.58 -32.98 8.95
C ASP A 544 -24.97 -32.64 8.36
N SER A 545 -25.37 -31.36 8.39
CA SER A 545 -26.65 -30.91 7.80
C SER A 545 -26.74 -31.06 6.28
N TRP A 546 -25.62 -31.33 5.62
CA TRP A 546 -25.55 -31.52 4.16
C TRP A 546 -25.20 -32.96 3.78
N ASP A 547 -25.19 -33.91 4.72
CA ASP A 547 -24.86 -35.33 4.53
C ASP A 547 -23.60 -35.52 3.67
N THR A 548 -22.60 -34.66 3.89
CA THR A 548 -21.41 -34.61 3.06
C THR A 548 -20.15 -34.71 3.91
N TYR A 549 -19.33 -35.68 3.54
CA TYR A 549 -18.00 -35.89 4.09
C TYR A 549 -16.97 -35.57 3.01
N LEU A 550 -16.02 -34.68 3.32
CA LEU A 550 -14.94 -34.34 2.41
C LEU A 550 -13.58 -34.38 3.12
N GLN A 551 -12.54 -34.70 2.35
CA GLN A 551 -11.16 -34.57 2.78
C GLN A 551 -10.67 -33.16 2.41
N GLY A 552 -10.61 -32.28 3.40
CA GLY A 552 -10.12 -30.92 3.31
C GLY A 552 -8.68 -30.77 3.80
N ASN A 553 -8.33 -29.57 4.23
CA ASN A 553 -7.01 -29.17 4.69
C ASN A 553 -7.07 -28.03 5.73
N ASN A 554 -5.92 -27.73 6.32
CA ASN A 554 -5.72 -26.62 7.28
C ASN A 554 -5.23 -25.31 6.62
N GLN A 555 -5.49 -25.10 5.33
CA GLN A 555 -5.07 -23.90 4.57
C GLN A 555 -6.26 -23.04 4.14
N GLN A 556 -7.47 -23.58 4.18
CA GLN A 556 -8.71 -22.95 3.70
C GLN A 556 -9.76 -22.93 4.81
N ASN A 557 -10.62 -21.92 4.79
CA ASN A 557 -11.74 -21.88 5.72
C ASN A 557 -12.80 -22.94 5.38
N LEU A 558 -13.66 -23.26 6.33
CA LEU A 558 -14.70 -24.29 6.16
C LEU A 558 -15.69 -23.97 5.04
N LEU A 559 -16.04 -22.69 4.81
CA LEU A 559 -16.95 -22.31 3.74
C LEU A 559 -16.35 -22.61 2.36
N GLU A 560 -15.10 -22.21 2.12
CA GLU A 560 -14.44 -22.44 0.83
C GLU A 560 -14.35 -23.92 0.47
N GLN A 561 -14.02 -24.75 1.46
CA GLN A 561 -13.92 -26.20 1.27
C GLN A 561 -15.30 -26.82 0.99
N ALA A 562 -16.35 -26.30 1.62
CA ALA A 562 -17.72 -26.71 1.32
C ALA A 562 -18.11 -26.35 -0.11
N GLU A 563 -17.81 -25.13 -0.56
CA GLU A 563 -18.13 -24.65 -1.91
C GLU A 563 -17.41 -25.44 -3.00
N GLN A 564 -16.15 -25.81 -2.76
CA GLN A 564 -15.37 -26.64 -3.68
C GLN A 564 -15.97 -28.05 -3.84
N ALA A 565 -16.59 -28.58 -2.79
CA ALA A 565 -17.37 -29.81 -2.84
C ALA A 565 -18.78 -29.63 -3.40
N GLY A 566 -19.15 -28.43 -3.85
CA GLY A 566 -20.46 -28.11 -4.41
C GLY A 566 -21.56 -27.90 -3.36
N LEU A 567 -21.19 -27.72 -2.08
CA LEU A 567 -22.14 -27.44 -1.02
C LEU A 567 -22.55 -25.97 -1.02
N ASN A 568 -23.82 -25.73 -0.71
CA ASN A 568 -24.38 -24.40 -0.60
C ASN A 568 -24.62 -24.07 0.88
N LEU A 569 -23.57 -23.60 1.54
CA LEU A 569 -23.67 -23.07 2.90
C LEU A 569 -24.22 -21.64 2.87
N PRO A 570 -24.97 -21.19 3.88
CA PRO A 570 -25.33 -19.79 3.98
C PRO A 570 -24.06 -18.95 4.17
N TYR A 571 -23.90 -17.86 3.43
CA TYR A 571 -22.82 -16.89 3.64
C TYR A 571 -23.18 -15.53 3.06
N SER A 572 -22.41 -14.50 3.44
CA SER A 572 -22.57 -13.15 2.89
C SER A 572 -21.21 -12.46 2.73
N CYS A 573 -20.65 -11.89 3.80
CA CYS A 573 -19.40 -11.11 3.70
C CYS A 573 -18.16 -11.97 3.47
N ARG A 574 -18.15 -13.25 3.83
CA ARG A 574 -16.93 -14.10 3.81
C ARG A 574 -15.75 -13.62 4.68
N GLY A 575 -15.94 -12.57 5.47
CA GLY A 575 -14.91 -12.02 6.36
C GLY A 575 -15.21 -12.18 7.85
N GLY A 576 -16.17 -13.02 8.25
CA GLY A 576 -16.46 -13.23 9.68
C GLY A 576 -17.26 -12.13 10.39
N PHE A 577 -17.59 -11.01 9.73
CA PHE A 577 -18.36 -9.92 10.37
C PHE A 577 -19.87 -10.08 10.25
N CYS A 578 -20.37 -10.77 9.21
CA CYS A 578 -21.80 -10.74 8.86
C CYS A 578 -22.73 -11.64 9.68
N GLY A 579 -22.19 -12.72 10.26
CA GLY A 579 -22.95 -13.77 10.94
C GLY A 579 -23.70 -14.75 10.02
N SER A 580 -23.78 -14.50 8.70
CA SER A 580 -24.56 -15.34 7.78
C SER A 580 -23.98 -16.74 7.61
N CYS A 581 -22.66 -16.90 7.77
CA CYS A 581 -21.98 -18.19 7.68
C CYS A 581 -21.95 -18.96 9.01
N LYS A 582 -22.89 -18.65 9.91
CA LYS A 582 -23.00 -19.27 11.22
C LYS A 582 -23.40 -20.74 11.08
N VAL A 583 -22.57 -21.58 11.69
CA VAL A 583 -22.75 -23.02 11.82
C VAL A 583 -22.33 -23.42 13.23
N LYS A 584 -22.78 -24.56 13.70
CA LYS A 584 -22.41 -25.08 15.02
C LYS A 584 -21.31 -26.10 14.88
N LEU A 585 -20.22 -25.92 15.62
CA LEU A 585 -19.11 -26.86 15.69
C LEU A 585 -19.48 -27.99 16.65
N GLN A 586 -19.76 -29.17 16.12
CA GLN A 586 -20.15 -30.36 16.88
C GLN A 586 -18.93 -31.07 17.47
N SER A 587 -17.84 -31.13 16.73
CA SER A 587 -16.56 -31.70 17.19
C SER A 587 -15.37 -31.11 16.44
N GLY A 588 -14.20 -31.17 17.06
CA GLY A 588 -12.93 -30.71 16.51
C GLY A 588 -12.55 -29.28 16.94
N GLU A 589 -11.40 -28.81 16.48
CA GLU A 589 -10.88 -27.46 16.73
C GLU A 589 -10.70 -26.67 15.43
N VAL A 590 -11.05 -25.39 15.47
CA VAL A 590 -10.83 -24.43 14.40
C VAL A 590 -9.96 -23.26 14.86
N GLU A 591 -9.16 -22.73 13.96
CA GLU A 591 -8.58 -21.40 14.06
C GLU A 591 -9.64 -20.38 13.64
N VAL A 592 -9.97 -19.48 14.55
CA VAL A 592 -10.92 -18.39 14.32
C VAL A 592 -10.13 -17.18 13.84
N LEU A 593 -10.38 -16.76 12.60
CA LEU A 593 -9.76 -15.57 12.02
C LEU A 593 -10.50 -14.29 12.44
N GLU A 594 -11.82 -14.37 12.47
CA GLU A 594 -12.73 -13.27 12.81
C GLU A 594 -14.11 -13.84 13.18
N ASP A 595 -14.71 -13.40 14.28
CA ASP A 595 -15.97 -13.93 14.83
C ASP A 595 -16.94 -12.86 15.36
N SER A 596 -16.70 -11.58 15.07
CA SER A 596 -17.57 -10.47 15.46
C SER A 596 -18.98 -10.54 14.85
N GLY A 597 -19.19 -11.40 13.86
CA GLY A 597 -20.52 -11.76 13.36
C GLY A 597 -21.35 -12.63 14.30
N LEU A 598 -20.79 -13.09 15.43
CA LEU A 598 -21.47 -13.87 16.47
C LEU A 598 -21.55 -13.09 17.78
N THR A 599 -22.64 -13.29 18.53
CA THR A 599 -22.74 -12.79 19.92
C THR A 599 -21.94 -13.68 20.88
N ASP A 600 -21.58 -13.15 22.05
CA ASP A 600 -20.86 -13.95 23.07
C ASP A 600 -21.64 -15.21 23.49
N ASP A 601 -22.98 -15.12 23.58
CA ASP A 601 -23.85 -16.27 23.87
C ASP A 601 -23.78 -17.34 22.75
N GLU A 602 -23.72 -16.92 21.48
CA GLU A 602 -23.60 -17.84 20.34
C GLU A 602 -22.23 -18.54 20.37
N LYS A 603 -21.17 -17.81 20.69
CA LYS A 603 -19.83 -18.39 20.86
C LYS A 603 -19.81 -19.42 22.01
N GLN A 604 -20.41 -19.09 23.15
CA GLN A 604 -20.55 -20.02 24.28
C GLN A 604 -21.37 -21.27 23.95
N GLN A 605 -22.32 -21.17 23.02
CA GLN A 605 -23.12 -22.29 22.53
C GLN A 605 -22.41 -23.14 21.45
N GLY A 606 -21.16 -22.81 21.11
CA GLY A 606 -20.35 -23.56 20.15
C GLY A 606 -20.60 -23.17 18.69
N TYR A 607 -21.19 -22.00 18.42
CA TYR A 607 -21.30 -21.49 17.06
C TYR A 607 -19.96 -20.92 16.58
N ILE A 608 -19.70 -21.17 15.30
CA ILE A 608 -18.56 -20.64 14.56
C ILE A 608 -19.03 -20.04 13.23
N LEU A 609 -18.14 -19.34 12.54
CA LEU A 609 -18.41 -18.77 11.23
C LEU A 609 -17.61 -19.54 10.19
N SER A 610 -18.27 -20.37 9.38
CA SER A 610 -17.59 -21.26 8.42
C SER A 610 -16.67 -20.48 7.46
N CYS A 611 -17.03 -19.24 7.15
CA CYS A 611 -16.27 -18.35 6.29
C CYS A 611 -15.05 -17.69 6.93
N SER A 612 -14.82 -17.92 8.22
CA SER A 612 -13.77 -17.28 9.02
C SER A 612 -13.15 -18.26 10.03
N CYS A 613 -13.30 -19.55 9.77
CA CYS A 613 -12.78 -20.61 10.61
C CYS A 613 -12.04 -21.63 9.75
N ILE A 614 -10.76 -21.84 10.04
CA ILE A 614 -9.89 -22.83 9.40
C ILE A 614 -9.79 -24.05 10.32
N PRO A 615 -10.05 -25.27 9.85
CA PRO A 615 -9.92 -26.46 10.69
C PRO A 615 -8.45 -26.71 11.06
N LYS A 616 -8.19 -26.98 12.35
CA LYS A 616 -6.86 -27.39 12.84
C LYS A 616 -6.72 -28.91 12.91
N GLU A 617 -7.84 -29.60 13.04
CA GLU A 617 -7.99 -31.05 13.09
C GLU A 617 -9.27 -31.49 12.37
N ASP A 618 -9.62 -32.77 12.45
CA ASP A 618 -10.88 -33.27 11.88
C ASP A 618 -12.07 -32.59 12.59
N VAL A 619 -12.99 -32.01 11.81
CA VAL A 619 -14.13 -31.26 12.36
C VAL A 619 -15.47 -31.77 11.85
N CYS A 620 -16.50 -31.60 12.69
CA CYS A 620 -17.90 -31.80 12.31
C CYS A 620 -18.68 -30.52 12.56
N ILE A 621 -19.38 -30.03 11.55
CA ILE A 621 -20.23 -28.83 11.65
C ILE A 621 -21.66 -29.14 11.20
N THR A 622 -22.61 -28.47 11.83
CA THR A 622 -24.03 -28.58 11.51
C THR A 622 -24.66 -27.19 11.35
N GLN A 623 -25.70 -27.09 10.55
CA GLN A 623 -26.58 -25.93 10.43
C GLN A 623 -27.84 -26.19 11.24
N ASP A 624 -28.09 -25.33 12.22
CA ASP A 624 -29.31 -25.32 13.03
C ASP A 624 -30.52 -24.75 12.26
#